data_AF-A0AAU7QUI0-F1
#
_entry.id   AF-A0AAU7QUI0-F1
#
_cell.length_a   1.000
_cell.length_b   1.000
_cell.length_c   1.000
_cell.angle_alpha   90.00
_cell.angle_beta   90.00
_cell.angle_gamma   90.00
#
_symmetry.space_group_name_H-M   'P 1'
#
loop_
_entity.id
_entity.type
_entity.pdbx_description
1 polymer ?
#
loop_
_entity_poly.entity_id
_entity_poly.type
_entity_poly.pdbx_seq_one_letter_code
_entity_poly.pdbx_strand_id
1 'polypeptide(L)'
;MEKVDVPERPGRGAWASVWLAFGAGIAASLAANIAHAGASGGAKAVAGWAPLALLLCSEVMTKVPAPRQRWLRRVQVVGTVIVAGVAALASYRHMRGLAVEYGEDQLTASTLPLSVDGLVVVASIGLVVLSQQRRVAIAAERADALAPAVPARPVPPPPVPVPQPEPVPVPPDAVPEPVPVPEPVPVPPDREPEPVPEPEPVPQSARVPLPSLDVVVPPEPWPARQPVPPPDPVPDPEPDPVPPDGADENAAARKVWRDSLAAGEPLTGKALGDRFKRSERWGRNRIAEAKAELQAEQEAGGDVAGETDQQDARVPVGAGVE
;
A
#
# COMPACT_ATOMS: atom_id res chain seq x y z
N MET A 1 -11.48 33.96 -30.91
CA MET A 1 -10.29 33.80 -30.05
C MET A 1 -10.64 32.76 -29.01
N GLU A 2 -10.24 31.53 -29.27
CA GLU A 2 -10.42 30.41 -28.34
C GLU A 2 -9.48 30.65 -27.16
N LYS A 3 -10.05 30.80 -25.97
CA LYS A 3 -9.29 31.03 -24.75
C LYS A 3 -8.61 29.69 -24.43
N VAL A 4 -7.31 29.59 -24.70
CA VAL A 4 -6.54 28.39 -24.34
C VAL A 4 -6.66 28.24 -22.82
N ASP A 5 -7.30 27.16 -22.39
CA ASP A 5 -7.55 26.89 -20.98
C ASP A 5 -6.22 26.51 -20.32
N VAL A 6 -5.60 27.47 -19.62
CA VAL A 6 -4.30 27.26 -18.98
C VAL A 6 -4.54 26.46 -17.70
N PRO A 7 -3.86 25.31 -17.49
CA PRO A 7 -4.05 24.50 -16.31
C PRO A 7 -3.67 25.28 -15.04
N GLU A 8 -4.67 25.51 -14.17
CA GLU A 8 -4.48 26.23 -12.92
C GLU A 8 -3.70 25.40 -11.88
N ARG A 9 -2.97 26.11 -11.00
CA ARG A 9 -2.28 25.47 -9.87
C ARG A 9 -3.30 24.98 -8.84
N PRO A 10 -3.05 23.84 -8.18
CA PRO A 10 -3.95 23.38 -7.13
C PRO A 10 -4.03 24.39 -5.97
N GLY A 11 -5.24 24.64 -5.49
CA GLY A 11 -5.49 25.57 -4.38
C GLY A 11 -4.84 25.12 -3.06
N ARG A 12 -4.49 26.08 -2.21
CA ARG A 12 -3.90 25.82 -0.88
C ARG A 12 -4.81 24.96 0.02
N GLY A 13 -6.13 25.14 -0.11
CA GLY A 13 -7.12 24.36 0.64
C GLY A 13 -7.05 22.86 0.33
N ALA A 14 -6.94 22.49 -0.96
CA ALA A 14 -6.84 21.08 -1.37
C ALA A 14 -5.57 20.43 -0.80
N TRP A 15 -4.44 21.14 -0.84
CA TRP A 15 -3.19 20.69 -0.21
C TRP A 15 -3.34 20.51 1.30
N ALA A 16 -3.97 21.46 1.98
CA ALA A 16 -4.20 21.38 3.42
C ALA A 16 -5.07 20.18 3.79
N SER A 17 -6.20 19.97 3.10
CA SER A 17 -7.11 18.85 3.36
C SER A 17 -6.41 17.50 3.18
N VAL A 18 -5.65 17.33 2.09
CA VAL A 18 -4.95 16.08 1.81
C VAL A 18 -3.84 15.82 2.84
N TRP A 19 -3.06 16.84 3.21
CA TRP A 19 -2.03 16.70 4.24
C TRP A 19 -2.60 16.42 5.63
N LEU A 20 -3.73 17.06 5.97
CA LEU A 20 -4.43 16.79 7.22
C LEU A 20 -4.93 15.34 7.28
N ALA A 21 -5.55 14.85 6.20
CA ALA A 21 -6.01 13.47 6.11
C ALA A 21 -4.84 12.46 6.22
N PHE A 22 -3.76 12.69 5.47
CA PHE A 22 -2.58 11.84 5.50
C PHE A 22 -1.91 11.83 6.89
N GLY A 23 -1.72 13.02 7.48
CA GLY A 23 -1.14 13.18 8.80
C GLY A 23 -1.99 12.56 9.91
N ALA A 24 -3.31 12.72 9.85
CA ALA A 24 -4.24 12.11 10.80
C ALA A 24 -4.16 10.58 10.76
N GLY A 25 -4.12 9.98 9.56
CA GLY A 25 -3.99 8.53 9.43
C GLY A 25 -2.68 7.98 9.99
N ILE A 26 -1.56 8.65 9.69
CA ILE A 26 -0.24 8.31 10.25
C ILE A 26 -0.26 8.44 11.78
N ALA A 27 -0.78 9.54 12.31
CA ALA A 27 -0.83 9.79 13.75
C ALA A 27 -1.67 8.74 14.49
N ALA A 28 -2.83 8.36 13.94
CA ALA A 28 -3.68 7.31 14.51
C ALA A 28 -2.95 5.95 14.55
N SER A 29 -2.27 5.57 13.46
CA SER A 29 -1.49 4.32 13.40
C SER A 29 -0.33 4.32 14.42
N LEU A 30 0.40 5.42 14.54
CA LEU A 30 1.48 5.57 15.53
C LEU A 30 0.97 5.54 16.97
N ALA A 31 -0.13 6.24 17.25
CA ALA A 31 -0.73 6.27 18.58
C ALA A 31 -1.13 4.86 19.03
N ALA A 32 -1.75 4.08 18.14
CA ALA A 32 -2.10 2.70 18.42
C ALA A 32 -0.88 1.79 18.62
N ASN A 33 0.17 1.94 17.81
CA ASN A 33 1.39 1.15 18.00
C ASN A 33 2.06 1.44 19.35
N ILE A 34 2.02 2.68 19.83
CA ILE A 34 2.60 3.08 21.12
C ILE A 34 1.70 2.70 22.29
N ALA A 35 0.38 2.83 22.14
CA ALA A 35 -0.58 2.52 23.21
C ALA A 35 -0.62 1.02 23.53
N HIS A 36 -0.36 0.15 22.56
CA HIS A 36 -0.26 -1.29 22.78
C HIS A 36 1.08 -1.73 23.40
N ALA A 37 2.09 -0.86 23.40
CA ALA A 37 3.38 -1.16 23.99
C ALA A 37 3.31 -0.99 25.52
N GLY A 38 3.73 -2.01 26.27
CA GLY A 38 3.77 -1.99 27.74
C GLY A 38 4.58 -0.82 28.33
N ALA A 39 4.55 -0.69 29.66
CA ALA A 39 5.05 0.50 30.36
C ALA A 39 6.57 0.77 30.19
N SER A 40 7.37 -0.21 29.78
CA SER A 40 8.82 -0.06 29.65
C SER A 40 9.22 0.70 28.38
N GLY A 41 10.26 1.55 28.48
CA GLY A 41 10.80 2.30 27.34
C GLY A 41 11.29 1.40 26.20
N GLY A 42 11.81 0.21 26.53
CA GLY A 42 12.24 -0.80 25.55
C GLY A 42 11.08 -1.36 24.72
N ALA A 43 9.93 -1.66 25.34
CA ALA A 43 8.76 -2.16 24.62
C ALA A 43 8.25 -1.13 23.59
N LYS A 44 8.25 0.16 23.95
CA LYS A 44 7.89 1.26 23.04
C LYS A 44 8.88 1.43 21.89
N ALA A 45 10.17 1.26 22.15
CA ALA A 45 11.20 1.31 21.11
C ALA A 45 11.04 0.15 20.10
N VAL A 46 10.76 -1.06 20.59
CA VAL A 46 10.50 -2.23 19.72
C VAL A 46 9.21 -2.07 18.93
N ALA A 47 8.13 -1.57 19.55
CA ALA A 47 6.87 -1.29 18.85
C ALA A 47 7.01 -0.19 17.79
N GLY A 48 7.81 0.84 18.08
CA GLY A 48 8.12 1.93 17.14
C GLY A 48 9.08 1.54 16.01
N TRP A 49 9.75 0.39 16.11
CA TRP A 49 10.73 -0.03 15.11
C TRP A 49 10.09 -0.28 13.74
N ALA A 50 8.92 -0.92 13.69
CA ALA A 50 8.23 -1.22 12.44
C ALA A 50 7.94 0.05 11.57
N PRO A 51 7.31 1.11 12.11
CA PRO A 51 7.13 2.35 11.35
C PRO A 51 8.45 3.08 11.05
N LEU A 52 9.45 3.02 11.93
CA LEU A 52 10.79 3.59 11.65
C LEU A 52 11.50 2.89 10.49
N ALA A 53 11.47 1.56 10.45
CA ALA A 53 12.06 0.77 9.37
C ALA A 53 11.41 1.10 8.02
N LEU A 54 10.10 1.32 8.00
CA LEU A 54 9.37 1.78 6.81
C LEU A 54 9.82 3.17 6.36
N LEU A 55 9.95 4.12 7.29
CA LEU A 55 10.41 5.46 6.97
C LEU A 55 11.81 5.43 6.36
N LEU A 56 12.73 4.65 6.96
CA LEU A 56 14.08 4.44 6.42
C LEU A 56 14.05 3.80 5.03
N CYS A 57 13.20 2.80 4.80
CA CYS A 57 13.04 2.21 3.46
C CYS A 57 12.57 3.25 2.44
N SER A 58 11.62 4.12 2.82
CA SER A 58 11.11 5.18 1.94
C SER A 58 12.16 6.25 1.64
N GLU A 59 12.99 6.60 2.62
CA GLU A 59 14.09 7.54 2.48
C GLU A 59 15.16 6.97 1.54
N VAL A 60 15.52 5.70 1.71
CA VAL A 60 16.43 4.99 0.82
C VAL A 60 15.88 4.96 -0.60
N MET A 61 14.59 4.66 -0.78
CA MET A 61 13.96 4.62 -2.10
C MET A 61 13.89 5.97 -2.80
N THR A 62 13.79 7.06 -2.05
CA THR A 62 13.61 8.42 -2.62
C THR A 62 14.93 9.15 -2.82
N LYS A 63 15.94 8.92 -1.97
CA LYS A 63 17.23 9.62 -2.01
C LYS A 63 18.34 8.83 -2.70
N VAL A 64 18.29 7.50 -2.72
CA VAL A 64 19.30 6.69 -3.40
C VAL A 64 18.95 6.56 -4.88
N PRO A 65 19.87 6.90 -5.81
CA PRO A 65 19.65 6.73 -7.24
C PRO A 65 19.25 5.29 -7.57
N ALA A 66 18.19 5.12 -8.37
CA ALA A 66 17.69 3.80 -8.71
C ALA A 66 18.77 2.97 -9.44
N PRO A 67 18.89 1.65 -9.14
CA PRO A 67 19.83 0.78 -9.83
C PRO A 67 19.59 0.79 -11.34
N ARG A 68 20.66 0.95 -12.14
CA ARG A 68 20.58 0.87 -13.61
C ARG A 68 20.06 -0.48 -14.09
N GLN A 69 20.40 -1.56 -13.37
CA GLN A 69 19.97 -2.91 -13.70
C GLN A 69 18.54 -3.15 -13.21
N ARG A 70 17.65 -3.52 -14.14
CA ARG A 70 16.21 -3.68 -13.85
C ARG A 70 15.92 -4.75 -12.78
N TRP A 71 16.71 -5.82 -12.71
CA TRP A 71 16.52 -6.87 -11.72
C TRP A 71 16.89 -6.41 -10.30
N LEU A 72 17.97 -5.64 -10.12
CA LEU A 72 18.33 -5.03 -8.83
C LEU A 72 17.22 -4.11 -8.33
N ARG A 73 16.66 -3.30 -9.23
CA ARG A 73 15.49 -2.46 -8.90
C ARG A 73 14.29 -3.31 -8.49
N ARG A 74 14.01 -4.42 -9.19
CA ARG A 74 12.94 -5.35 -8.79
C ARG A 74 13.20 -5.95 -7.41
N VAL A 75 14.41 -6.42 -7.13
CA VAL A 75 14.79 -6.96 -5.81
C VAL A 75 14.62 -5.92 -4.72
N GLN A 76 15.06 -4.69 -4.96
CA GLN A 76 14.90 -3.58 -4.02
C GLN A 76 13.42 -3.30 -3.73
N VAL A 77 12.59 -3.21 -4.78
CA VAL A 77 11.14 -2.99 -4.64
C VAL A 77 10.48 -4.14 -3.88
N VAL A 78 10.78 -5.39 -4.24
CA VAL A 78 10.24 -6.58 -3.56
C VAL A 78 10.65 -6.58 -2.08
N GLY A 79 11.91 -6.29 -1.77
CA GLY A 79 12.39 -6.18 -0.39
C GLY A 79 11.62 -5.14 0.40
N THR A 80 11.42 -3.94 -0.16
CA THR A 80 10.61 -2.89 0.48
C THR A 80 9.16 -3.30 0.66
N VAL A 81 8.54 -3.96 -0.33
CA VAL A 81 7.15 -4.46 -0.22
C VAL A 81 7.02 -5.51 0.88
N ILE A 82 7.98 -6.42 1.03
CA ILE A 82 7.98 -7.43 2.10
C ILE A 82 8.08 -6.76 3.47
N VAL A 83 9.05 -5.84 3.64
CA VAL A 83 9.21 -5.08 4.90
C VAL A 83 7.93 -4.31 5.24
N ALA A 84 7.33 -3.65 4.24
CA ALA A 84 6.07 -2.95 4.41
C ALA A 84 4.92 -3.87 4.80
N GLY A 85 4.81 -5.05 4.17
CA GLY A 85 3.78 -6.04 4.51
C GLY A 85 3.90 -6.55 5.95
N VAL A 86 5.13 -6.84 6.43
CA VAL A 86 5.37 -7.27 7.81
C VAL A 86 5.03 -6.16 8.80
N ALA A 87 5.47 -4.93 8.54
CA ALA A 87 5.17 -3.77 9.37
C ALA A 87 3.66 -3.48 9.43
N ALA A 88 2.97 -3.56 8.29
CA ALA A 88 1.51 -3.40 8.21
C ALA A 88 0.78 -4.48 9.02
N LEU A 89 1.18 -5.75 8.91
CA LEU A 89 0.57 -6.83 9.67
C LEU A 89 0.76 -6.65 11.19
N ALA A 90 1.96 -6.26 11.63
CA ALA A 90 2.21 -5.96 13.04
C ALA A 90 1.33 -4.80 13.52
N SER A 91 1.27 -3.70 12.76
CA SER A 91 0.47 -2.53 13.13
C SER A 91 -1.04 -2.84 13.15
N TYR A 92 -1.53 -3.62 12.19
CA TYR A 92 -2.92 -4.08 12.16
C TYR A 92 -3.29 -4.89 13.42
N ARG A 93 -2.40 -5.80 13.84
CA ARG A 93 -2.62 -6.60 15.05
C ARG A 93 -2.66 -5.75 16.31
N HIS A 94 -1.77 -4.76 16.43
CA HIS A 94 -1.76 -3.85 17.58
C HIS A 94 -3.01 -2.97 17.63
N MET A 95 -3.40 -2.36 16.50
CA MET A 95 -4.62 -1.55 16.42
C MET A 95 -5.88 -2.36 16.74
N ARG A 96 -6.01 -3.55 16.15
CA ARG A 96 -7.15 -4.44 16.44
C ARG A 96 -7.14 -4.88 17.91
N GLY A 97 -5.98 -5.23 18.44
CA GLY A 97 -5.82 -5.64 19.84
C GLY A 97 -6.30 -4.55 20.80
N LEU A 98 -5.90 -3.30 20.55
CA LEU A 98 -6.39 -2.15 21.31
C LEU A 98 -7.90 -1.96 21.17
N ALA A 99 -8.46 -2.01 19.97
CA ALA A 99 -9.90 -1.83 19.80
C ALA A 99 -10.71 -2.86 20.61
N VAL A 100 -10.27 -4.13 20.61
CA VAL A 100 -10.88 -5.18 21.45
C VAL A 100 -10.69 -4.87 22.94
N GLU A 101 -9.52 -4.39 23.37
CA GLU A 101 -9.24 -4.00 24.76
C GLU A 101 -10.14 -2.84 25.24
N TYR A 102 -10.51 -1.92 24.34
CA TYR A 102 -11.46 -0.84 24.59
C TYR A 102 -12.94 -1.29 24.54
N GLY A 103 -13.21 -2.58 24.34
CA GLY A 103 -14.55 -3.16 24.36
C GLY A 103 -15.30 -3.10 23.02
N GLU A 104 -14.61 -2.83 21.91
CA GLU A 104 -15.22 -2.88 20.58
C GLU A 104 -15.48 -4.32 20.13
N ASP A 105 -16.60 -4.53 19.43
CA ASP A 105 -16.93 -5.82 18.81
C ASP A 105 -15.83 -6.27 17.83
N GLN A 106 -15.66 -7.58 17.65
CA GLN A 106 -14.63 -8.16 16.78
C GLN A 106 -14.71 -7.64 15.33
N LEU A 107 -15.91 -7.39 14.81
CA LEU A 107 -16.08 -6.82 13.47
C LEU A 107 -15.62 -5.36 13.45
N THR A 108 -16.02 -4.55 14.43
CA THR A 108 -15.61 -3.15 14.53
C THR A 108 -14.09 -3.02 14.73
N ALA A 109 -13.52 -3.80 15.65
CA ALA A 109 -12.09 -3.85 15.90
C ALA A 109 -11.27 -4.26 14.67
N SER A 110 -11.84 -5.09 13.78
CA SER A 110 -11.18 -5.50 12.53
C SER A 110 -11.27 -4.48 11.40
N THR A 111 -12.30 -3.63 11.41
CA THR A 111 -12.59 -2.63 10.35
C THR A 111 -12.02 -1.25 10.66
N LEU A 112 -11.87 -0.91 11.94
CA LEU A 112 -11.24 0.35 12.39
C LEU A 112 -9.86 0.59 11.74
N PRO A 113 -8.89 -0.35 11.76
CA PRO A 113 -7.59 -0.14 11.12
C PRO A 113 -7.71 0.05 9.60
N LEU A 114 -8.66 -0.65 8.97
CA LEU A 114 -8.92 -0.54 7.54
C LEU A 114 -9.41 0.86 7.13
N SER A 115 -10.19 1.52 7.99
CA SER A 115 -10.66 2.88 7.75
C SER A 115 -9.51 3.90 7.76
N VAL A 116 -8.54 3.71 8.66
CA VAL A 116 -7.34 4.54 8.76
C VAL A 116 -6.46 4.35 7.53
N ASP A 117 -6.24 3.11 7.11
CA ASP A 117 -5.49 2.81 5.89
C ASP A 117 -6.20 3.36 4.64
N GLY A 118 -7.52 3.24 4.56
CA GLY A 118 -8.34 3.83 3.50
C GLY A 118 -8.15 5.35 3.41
N LEU A 119 -8.13 6.04 4.55
CA LEU A 119 -7.85 7.47 4.60
C LEU A 119 -6.45 7.80 4.06
N VAL A 120 -5.43 7.03 4.47
CA VAL A 120 -4.05 7.22 4.00
C VAL A 120 -3.94 6.97 2.49
N VAL A 121 -4.61 5.95 1.95
CA VAL A 121 -4.63 5.64 0.51
C VAL A 121 -5.30 6.76 -0.28
N VAL A 122 -6.49 7.20 0.15
CA VAL A 122 -7.22 8.31 -0.49
C VAL A 122 -6.39 9.59 -0.46
N ALA A 123 -5.78 9.91 0.68
CA ALA A 123 -4.90 11.08 0.80
C ALA A 123 -3.65 10.95 -0.09
N SER A 124 -3.04 9.76 -0.18
CA SER A 124 -1.87 9.50 -1.04
C SER A 124 -2.19 9.71 -2.52
N ILE A 125 -3.34 9.20 -2.97
CA ILE A 125 -3.83 9.44 -4.35
C ILE A 125 -4.06 10.94 -4.56
N GLY A 126 -4.67 11.63 -3.59
CA GLY A 126 -4.83 13.09 -3.61
C GLY A 126 -3.50 13.84 -3.78
N LEU A 127 -2.47 13.46 -3.02
CA LEU A 127 -1.12 14.04 -3.15
C LEU A 127 -0.53 13.84 -4.54
N VAL A 128 -0.72 12.65 -5.13
CA VAL A 128 -0.24 12.35 -6.49
C VAL A 128 -0.97 13.21 -7.51
N VAL A 129 -2.30 13.31 -7.45
CA VAL A 129 -3.10 14.14 -8.35
C VAL A 129 -2.71 15.61 -8.24
N LEU A 130 -2.62 16.16 -7.02
CA LEU A 130 -2.20 17.55 -6.80
C LEU A 130 -0.76 17.80 -7.27
N SER A 131 0.14 16.82 -7.11
CA SER A 131 1.52 16.90 -7.61
C SER A 131 1.58 16.91 -9.14
N GLN A 132 0.79 16.08 -9.81
CA GLN A 132 0.71 16.05 -11.27
C GLN A 132 0.15 17.36 -11.83
N GLN A 133 -0.97 17.84 -11.28
CA GLN A 133 -1.55 19.14 -11.64
C GLN A 133 -0.55 20.27 -11.49
N ARG A 134 0.17 20.32 -10.36
CA ARG A 134 1.22 21.33 -10.12
C ARG A 134 2.36 21.23 -11.16
N ARG A 135 2.78 20.02 -11.54
CA ARG A 135 3.82 19.83 -12.58
C ARG A 135 3.36 20.31 -13.94
N VAL A 136 2.11 20.02 -14.31
CA VAL A 136 1.51 20.46 -15.59
C VAL A 136 1.35 21.98 -15.63
N ALA A 137 0.87 22.60 -14.56
CA ALA A 137 0.77 24.06 -14.46
C ALA A 137 2.16 24.73 -14.58
N ILE A 138 3.18 24.23 -13.87
CA ILE A 138 4.55 24.75 -13.98
C ILE A 138 5.13 24.57 -15.39
N ALA A 139 4.84 23.44 -16.05
CA ALA A 139 5.29 23.20 -17.42
C ALA A 139 4.62 24.16 -18.41
N ALA A 140 3.33 24.43 -18.25
CA ALA A 140 2.59 25.39 -19.07
C ALA A 140 3.13 26.82 -18.88
N GLU A 141 3.34 27.26 -17.64
CA GLU A 141 3.95 28.57 -17.33
C GLU A 141 5.35 28.71 -17.94
N ARG A 142 6.15 27.64 -17.92
CA ARG A 142 7.49 27.64 -18.55
C ARG A 142 7.41 27.68 -20.08
N ALA A 143 6.46 26.96 -20.68
CA ALA A 143 6.26 26.97 -22.12
C ALA A 143 5.81 28.36 -22.61
N ASP A 144 4.91 29.01 -21.86
CA ASP A 144 4.48 30.38 -22.13
C ASP A 144 5.63 31.39 -21.97
N ALA A 145 6.45 31.24 -20.93
CA ALA A 145 7.64 32.08 -20.73
C ALA A 145 8.70 31.92 -21.83
N LEU A 146 8.78 30.75 -22.48
CA LEU A 146 9.71 30.48 -23.59
C LEU A 146 9.13 30.85 -24.97
N ALA A 147 7.82 30.99 -25.11
CA ALA A 147 7.16 31.37 -26.35
C ALA A 147 7.67 32.69 -26.97
N PRO A 148 7.90 33.78 -26.20
CA PRO A 148 8.49 35.00 -26.76
C PRO A 148 10.02 34.93 -27.00
N ALA A 149 10.69 33.85 -26.56
CA ALA A 149 12.14 33.72 -26.60
C ALA A 149 12.67 32.82 -27.74
N VAL A 150 11.80 32.31 -28.63
CA VAL A 150 12.24 31.71 -29.89
C VAL A 150 12.55 32.88 -30.84
N PRO A 151 13.82 33.26 -31.07
CA PRO A 151 14.11 34.20 -32.14
C PRO A 151 13.52 33.60 -33.41
N ALA A 152 12.77 34.40 -34.16
CA ALA A 152 12.33 34.02 -35.50
C ALA A 152 13.53 33.34 -36.18
N ARG A 153 13.38 32.06 -36.54
CA ARG A 153 14.39 31.37 -37.35
C ARG A 153 14.80 32.37 -38.42
N PRO A 154 16.09 32.72 -38.57
CA PRO A 154 16.50 33.65 -39.61
C PRO A 154 15.86 33.14 -40.89
N VAL A 155 14.89 33.89 -41.41
CA VAL A 155 14.31 33.57 -42.71
C VAL A 155 15.53 33.56 -43.61
N PRO A 156 15.88 32.42 -44.24
CA PRO A 156 17.00 32.41 -45.14
C PRO A 156 16.79 33.58 -46.10
N PRO A 157 17.79 34.44 -46.32
CA PRO A 157 17.62 35.56 -47.23
C PRO A 157 17.02 35.02 -48.53
N PRO A 158 16.10 35.76 -49.17
CA PRO A 158 15.54 35.32 -50.45
C PRO A 158 16.71 34.88 -51.34
N PRO A 159 16.62 33.71 -51.99
CA PRO A 159 17.73 33.19 -52.78
C PRO A 159 18.18 34.31 -53.71
N VAL A 160 19.41 34.78 -53.51
CA VAL A 160 20.02 35.76 -54.40
C VAL A 160 19.93 35.14 -55.78
N PRO A 161 19.36 35.81 -56.80
CA PRO A 161 19.33 35.27 -58.15
C PRO A 161 20.77 35.00 -58.54
N VAL A 162 21.15 33.72 -58.53
CA VAL A 162 22.43 33.31 -59.12
C VAL A 162 22.29 33.65 -60.59
N PRO A 163 23.16 34.50 -61.17
CA PRO A 163 23.10 34.77 -62.60
C PRO A 163 23.18 33.42 -63.32
N GLN A 164 22.11 33.07 -64.05
CA GLN A 164 22.13 31.90 -64.90
C GLN A 164 23.30 32.07 -65.86
N PRO A 165 24.23 31.12 -65.94
CA PRO A 165 25.34 31.24 -66.90
C PRO A 165 24.74 31.41 -68.29
N GLU A 166 25.19 32.43 -69.02
CA GLU A 166 24.82 32.60 -70.42
C GLU A 166 25.07 31.29 -71.17
N PRO A 167 24.14 30.84 -72.03
CA PRO A 167 24.34 29.62 -72.79
C PRO A 167 25.55 29.82 -73.70
N VAL A 168 26.65 29.16 -73.35
CA VAL A 168 27.83 29.06 -74.20
C VAL A 168 27.38 28.36 -75.49
N PRO A 169 27.66 28.91 -76.68
CA PRO A 169 27.31 28.25 -77.93
C PRO A 169 28.02 26.91 -77.99
N VAL A 170 27.25 25.83 -78.02
CA VAL A 170 27.72 24.47 -78.19
C VAL A 170 28.28 24.35 -79.62
N PRO A 171 29.55 23.96 -79.82
CA PRO A 171 30.07 23.68 -81.16
C PRO A 171 29.37 22.46 -81.76
N PRO A 172 29.15 22.41 -83.09
CA PRO A 172 28.44 21.31 -83.72
C PRO A 172 29.30 20.04 -83.73
N ASP A 173 28.65 18.93 -83.35
CA ASP A 173 28.97 17.54 -83.62
C ASP A 173 30.41 17.07 -83.38
N ALA A 174 30.65 16.59 -82.16
CA ALA A 174 31.45 15.39 -81.96
C ALA A 174 30.52 14.32 -81.38
N VAL A 175 30.29 13.26 -82.15
CA VAL A 175 29.56 12.06 -81.73
C VAL A 175 30.22 11.54 -80.45
N PRO A 176 29.54 11.49 -79.29
CA PRO A 176 30.10 10.86 -78.12
C PRO A 176 30.06 9.34 -78.31
N GLU A 177 31.21 8.68 -78.15
CA GLU A 177 31.25 7.22 -78.00
C GLU A 177 30.32 6.80 -76.85
N PRO A 178 29.61 5.66 -76.99
CA PRO A 178 28.65 5.24 -75.98
C PRO A 178 29.39 4.85 -74.69
N VAL A 179 29.32 5.70 -73.68
CA VAL A 179 29.71 5.34 -72.31
C VAL A 179 28.73 4.26 -71.82
N PRO A 180 29.19 3.12 -71.29
CA PRO A 180 28.30 2.11 -70.76
C PRO A 180 27.49 2.69 -69.59
N VAL A 181 26.18 2.65 -69.74
CA VAL A 181 25.21 3.04 -68.71
C VAL A 181 25.44 2.15 -67.48
N PRO A 182 25.71 2.70 -66.28
CA PRO A 182 25.73 1.88 -65.08
C PRO A 182 24.35 1.26 -64.89
N GLU A 183 24.30 -0.06 -64.68
CA GLU A 183 23.05 -0.76 -64.38
C GLU A 183 22.31 -0.04 -63.25
N PRO A 184 21.00 0.19 -63.39
CA PRO A 184 20.23 0.80 -62.33
C PRO A 184 20.28 -0.13 -61.12
N VAL A 185 20.91 0.33 -60.04
CA VAL A 185 20.69 -0.25 -58.72
C VAL A 185 19.17 -0.19 -58.51
N PRO A 186 18.49 -1.31 -58.22
CA PRO A 186 17.06 -1.29 -57.99
C PRO A 186 16.79 -0.34 -56.82
N VAL A 187 16.23 0.82 -57.15
CA VAL A 187 15.55 1.67 -56.18
C VAL A 187 14.48 0.75 -55.59
N PRO A 188 14.48 0.48 -54.27
CA PRO A 188 13.34 -0.18 -53.68
C PRO A 188 12.12 0.66 -54.07
N PRO A 189 11.05 0.07 -54.61
CA PRO A 189 9.88 0.86 -55.01
C PRO A 189 9.53 1.74 -53.83
N ASP A 190 9.28 3.03 -54.10
CA ASP A 190 8.58 3.87 -53.15
C ASP A 190 7.45 3.00 -52.65
N ARG A 191 7.55 2.57 -51.38
CA ARG A 191 6.43 1.94 -50.74
C ARG A 191 5.39 3.04 -50.77
N GLU A 192 4.40 2.86 -51.65
CA GLU A 192 3.08 3.41 -51.42
C GLU A 192 2.88 3.34 -49.91
N PRO A 193 2.61 4.46 -49.23
CA PRO A 193 2.37 4.42 -47.81
C PRO A 193 1.36 3.30 -47.62
N GLU A 194 1.77 2.22 -46.93
CA GLU A 194 0.87 1.12 -46.69
C GLU A 194 -0.41 1.77 -46.17
N PRO A 195 -1.57 1.49 -46.78
CA PRO A 195 -2.81 2.03 -46.27
C PRO A 195 -2.78 1.71 -44.79
N VAL A 196 -2.77 2.75 -43.95
CA VAL A 196 -2.84 2.59 -42.50
C VAL A 196 -3.97 1.59 -42.33
N PRO A 197 -3.71 0.40 -41.75
CA PRO A 197 -4.75 -0.61 -41.66
C PRO A 197 -5.92 0.09 -41.01
N GLU A 198 -7.00 0.22 -41.77
CA GLU A 198 -8.27 0.69 -41.24
C GLU A 198 -8.45 -0.14 -39.97
N PRO A 199 -8.59 0.49 -38.79
CA PRO A 199 -8.53 -0.23 -37.53
C PRO A 199 -9.47 -1.41 -37.70
N GLU A 200 -8.93 -2.63 -37.54
CA GLU A 200 -9.76 -3.83 -37.55
C GLU A 200 -10.97 -3.47 -36.70
N PRO A 201 -12.20 -3.59 -37.24
CA PRO A 201 -13.37 -3.28 -36.46
C PRO A 201 -13.20 -4.13 -35.21
N VAL A 202 -12.93 -3.45 -34.09
CA VAL A 202 -12.86 -4.06 -32.78
C VAL A 202 -14.07 -4.97 -32.79
N PRO A 203 -13.93 -6.31 -32.64
CA PRO A 203 -15.10 -7.16 -32.62
C PRO A 203 -15.97 -6.51 -31.57
N GLN A 204 -17.05 -5.84 -32.02
CA GLN A 204 -18.05 -5.31 -31.13
C GLN A 204 -18.40 -6.56 -30.38
N SER A 205 -18.02 -6.61 -29.10
CA SER A 205 -18.29 -7.74 -28.25
C SER A 205 -19.73 -8.03 -28.55
N ALA A 206 -19.97 -9.16 -29.24
CA ALA A 206 -21.27 -9.43 -29.83
C ALA A 206 -22.19 -9.19 -28.66
N ARG A 207 -23.00 -8.12 -28.73
CA ARG A 207 -23.87 -7.78 -27.62
C ARG A 207 -24.70 -9.02 -27.55
N VAL A 208 -24.39 -9.90 -26.60
CA VAL A 208 -25.21 -11.04 -26.29
C VAL A 208 -26.55 -10.35 -26.13
N PRO A 209 -27.53 -10.63 -27.01
CA PRO A 209 -28.83 -10.03 -26.85
C PRO A 209 -29.18 -10.35 -25.41
N LEU A 210 -29.27 -9.32 -24.56
CA LEU A 210 -29.87 -9.54 -23.26
C LEU A 210 -31.16 -10.26 -23.60
N PRO A 211 -31.41 -11.46 -23.05
CA PRO A 211 -32.68 -12.11 -23.29
C PRO A 211 -33.72 -11.03 -23.03
N SER A 212 -34.56 -10.76 -24.02
CA SER A 212 -35.70 -9.90 -23.84
C SER A 212 -36.43 -10.52 -22.66
N LEU A 213 -36.27 -9.93 -21.49
CA LEU A 213 -37.16 -10.18 -20.39
C LEU A 213 -38.47 -9.66 -20.94
N ASP A 214 -39.29 -10.58 -21.46
CA ASP A 214 -40.71 -10.35 -21.54
C ASP A 214 -41.04 -9.75 -20.20
N VAL A 215 -41.51 -8.49 -20.22
CA VAL A 215 -42.09 -7.90 -19.04
C VAL A 215 -43.19 -8.88 -18.70
N VAL A 216 -42.93 -9.72 -17.71
CA VAL A 216 -43.96 -10.43 -16.99
C VAL A 216 -44.72 -9.29 -16.35
N VAL A 217 -45.70 -8.77 -17.09
CA VAL A 217 -46.82 -8.04 -16.53
C VAL A 217 -47.29 -9.00 -15.45
N PRO A 218 -47.11 -8.66 -14.16
CA PRO A 218 -47.54 -9.54 -13.10
C PRO A 218 -49.02 -9.85 -13.38
N PRO A 219 -49.40 -11.12 -13.54
CA PRO A 219 -50.82 -11.43 -13.59
C PRO A 219 -51.36 -11.08 -12.21
N GLU A 220 -52.21 -10.05 -12.19
CA GLU A 220 -52.93 -9.52 -11.05
C GLU A 220 -52.10 -8.78 -9.97
N PRO A 221 -52.66 -7.69 -9.40
CA PRO A 221 -52.07 -7.07 -8.22
C PRO A 221 -52.01 -8.10 -7.08
N TRP A 222 -50.86 -8.16 -6.42
CA TRP A 222 -50.68 -9.00 -5.23
C TRP A 222 -51.86 -8.78 -4.27
N PRO A 223 -52.56 -9.83 -3.81
CA PRO A 223 -53.64 -9.65 -2.87
C PRO A 223 -53.11 -8.89 -1.65
N ALA A 224 -53.85 -7.87 -1.21
CA ALA A 224 -53.49 -7.10 -0.03
C ALA A 224 -53.17 -8.07 1.11
N ARG A 225 -51.94 -7.99 1.65
CA ARG A 225 -51.54 -8.80 2.80
C ARG A 225 -52.56 -8.54 3.91
N GLN A 226 -53.35 -9.55 4.26
CA GLN A 226 -54.16 -9.48 5.46
C GLN A 226 -53.21 -9.30 6.64
N PRO A 227 -53.47 -8.37 7.57
CA PRO A 227 -52.68 -8.27 8.79
C PRO A 227 -52.75 -9.62 9.50
N VAL A 228 -51.61 -10.30 9.59
CA VAL A 228 -51.49 -11.51 10.40
C VAL A 228 -51.72 -11.07 11.85
N PRO A 229 -52.66 -11.66 12.60
CA PRO A 229 -52.78 -11.36 14.01
C PRO A 229 -51.43 -11.61 14.69
N PRO A 230 -51.02 -10.76 15.65
CA PRO A 230 -49.75 -10.96 16.34
C PRO A 230 -49.74 -12.37 16.94
N PRO A 231 -48.65 -13.15 16.75
CA PRO A 231 -48.55 -14.45 17.38
C PRO A 231 -48.64 -14.27 18.89
N ASP A 232 -49.29 -15.22 19.56
CA ASP A 232 -49.28 -15.31 21.02
C ASP A 232 -47.83 -15.22 21.53
N PRO A 233 -47.57 -14.53 22.66
CA PRO A 233 -46.21 -14.36 23.17
C PRO A 233 -45.60 -15.74 23.41
N VAL A 234 -44.66 -16.10 22.56
CA VAL A 234 -43.78 -17.25 22.76
C VAL A 234 -42.93 -16.89 23.99
N PRO A 235 -42.90 -17.70 25.05
CA PRO A 235 -41.96 -17.46 26.15
C PRO A 235 -40.55 -17.40 25.57
N ASP A 236 -39.80 -16.35 25.95
CA ASP A 236 -38.46 -16.12 25.43
C ASP A 236 -37.64 -17.42 25.54
N PRO A 237 -37.05 -17.91 24.43
CA PRO A 237 -36.10 -19.01 24.53
C PRO A 237 -34.98 -18.56 25.47
N GLU A 238 -34.63 -19.40 26.45
CA GLU A 238 -33.44 -19.16 27.27
C GLU A 238 -32.27 -18.83 26.32
N PRO A 239 -31.52 -17.74 26.56
CA PRO A 239 -30.43 -17.37 25.69
C PRO A 239 -29.43 -18.54 25.63
N ASP A 240 -29.16 -19.03 24.42
CA ASP A 240 -28.06 -19.96 24.19
C ASP A 240 -26.79 -19.39 24.86
N PRO A 241 -26.00 -20.21 25.58
CA PRO A 241 -24.81 -19.71 26.25
C PRO A 241 -23.89 -19.08 25.21
N VAL A 242 -23.63 -17.78 25.36
CA VAL A 242 -22.69 -17.03 24.54
C VAL A 242 -21.36 -17.80 24.55
N PRO A 243 -20.83 -18.25 23.39
CA PRO A 243 -19.52 -18.90 23.37
C PRO A 243 -18.49 -17.93 23.96
N PRO A 244 -17.59 -18.39 24.85
CA PRO A 244 -16.61 -17.52 25.47
C PRO A 244 -15.82 -16.79 24.38
N ASP A 245 -15.51 -15.51 24.60
CA ASP A 245 -14.75 -14.72 23.63
C ASP A 245 -13.46 -15.47 23.28
N GLY A 246 -13.05 -15.45 22.01
CA GLY A 246 -11.89 -16.24 21.56
C GLY A 246 -10.61 -15.87 22.31
N ALA A 247 -10.55 -14.67 22.90
CA ALA A 247 -9.51 -14.22 23.82
C ALA A 247 -9.54 -14.98 25.16
N ASP A 248 -10.73 -15.15 25.75
CA ASP A 248 -10.93 -15.90 27.00
C ASP A 248 -10.61 -17.39 26.81
N GLU A 249 -10.98 -17.96 25.66
CA GLU A 249 -10.64 -19.34 25.30
C GLU A 249 -9.11 -19.53 25.19
N ASN A 250 -8.41 -18.59 24.57
CA ASN A 250 -6.95 -18.64 24.45
C ASN A 250 -6.27 -18.49 25.82
N ALA A 251 -6.74 -17.58 26.67
CA ALA A 251 -6.22 -17.39 28.03
C ALA A 251 -6.47 -18.63 28.90
N ALA A 252 -7.66 -19.21 28.82
CA ALA A 252 -8.00 -20.47 29.49
C ALA A 252 -7.10 -21.62 29.03
N ALA A 253 -6.81 -21.73 27.72
CA ALA A 253 -5.92 -22.75 27.20
C ALA A 253 -4.47 -22.61 27.70
N ARG A 254 -3.94 -21.39 27.77
CA ARG A 254 -2.61 -21.13 28.35
C ARG A 254 -2.56 -21.48 29.84
N LYS A 255 -3.60 -21.12 30.60
CA LYS A 255 -3.73 -21.48 32.02
C LYS A 255 -3.76 -23.00 32.22
N VAL A 256 -4.58 -23.72 31.46
CA VAL A 256 -4.69 -25.18 31.52
C VAL A 256 -3.34 -25.86 31.25
N TRP A 257 -2.56 -25.33 30.30
CA TRP A 257 -1.22 -25.86 30.05
C TRP A 257 -0.25 -25.57 31.22
N ARG A 258 -0.27 -24.36 31.80
CA ARG A 258 0.55 -24.02 32.98
C ARG A 258 0.21 -24.91 34.18
N ASP A 259 -1.07 -25.16 34.42
CA ASP A 259 -1.52 -26.06 35.49
C ASP A 259 -1.02 -27.51 35.24
N SER A 260 -0.99 -27.97 33.97
CA SER A 260 -0.42 -29.28 33.62
C SER A 260 1.10 -29.35 33.80
N LEU A 261 1.80 -28.24 33.53
CA LEU A 261 3.23 -28.12 33.76
C LEU A 261 3.56 -28.19 35.26
N ALA A 262 2.77 -27.51 36.10
CA ALA A 262 2.90 -27.55 37.55
C ALA A 262 2.58 -28.94 38.14
N ALA A 263 1.69 -29.70 37.50
CA ALA A 263 1.39 -31.08 37.85
C ALA A 263 2.50 -32.08 37.42
N GLY A 264 3.54 -31.63 36.72
CA GLY A 264 4.66 -32.47 36.27
C GLY A 264 4.43 -33.23 34.97
N GLU A 265 3.24 -33.14 34.39
CA GLU A 265 2.87 -33.79 33.13
C GLU A 265 2.38 -32.75 32.10
N PRO A 266 3.29 -32.08 31.37
CA PRO A 266 2.92 -31.02 30.46
C PRO A 266 2.09 -31.54 29.30
N LEU A 267 0.90 -30.96 29.11
CA LEU A 267 0.02 -31.28 27.98
C LEU A 267 0.72 -31.03 26.65
N THR A 268 0.57 -31.97 25.72
CA THR A 268 1.04 -31.81 24.33
C THR A 268 0.09 -30.90 23.55
N GLY A 269 0.57 -30.29 22.45
CA GLY A 269 -0.25 -29.41 21.62
C GLY A 269 -1.49 -30.10 21.03
N LYS A 270 -1.41 -31.42 20.79
CA LYS A 270 -2.55 -32.24 20.37
C LYS A 270 -3.58 -32.38 21.48
N ALA A 271 -3.14 -32.82 22.67
CA ALA A 271 -4.03 -33.00 23.82
C ALA A 271 -4.70 -31.69 24.26
N LEU A 272 -3.97 -30.56 24.17
CA LEU A 272 -4.52 -29.24 24.44
C LEU A 272 -5.53 -28.81 23.35
N GLY A 273 -5.23 -29.07 22.07
CA GLY A 273 -6.17 -28.82 20.97
C GLY A 273 -7.46 -29.62 21.12
N ASP A 274 -7.36 -30.92 21.37
CA ASP A 274 -8.50 -31.82 21.53
C ASP A 274 -9.44 -31.37 22.67
N ARG A 275 -8.87 -30.92 23.81
CA ARG A 275 -9.63 -30.44 24.98
C ARG A 275 -10.47 -29.18 24.69
N PHE A 276 -10.01 -28.33 23.78
CA PHE A 276 -10.72 -27.12 23.34
C PHE A 276 -11.45 -27.31 22.01
N LYS A 277 -11.52 -28.53 21.47
CA LYS A 277 -12.09 -28.84 20.15
C LYS A 277 -11.43 -28.01 19.01
N ARG A 278 -10.12 -27.81 19.11
CA ARG A 278 -9.28 -27.06 18.16
C ARG A 278 -8.22 -27.95 17.53
N SER A 279 -7.56 -27.42 16.50
CA SER A 279 -6.47 -28.14 15.82
C SER A 279 -5.21 -28.26 16.70
N GLU A 280 -4.40 -29.29 16.45
CA GLU A 280 -3.09 -29.46 17.09
C GLU A 280 -2.17 -28.25 16.90
N ARG A 281 -2.20 -27.63 15.71
CA ARG A 281 -1.40 -26.42 15.42
C ARG A 281 -1.82 -25.25 16.32
N TRP A 282 -3.12 -25.08 16.55
CA TRP A 282 -3.62 -24.08 17.48
C TRP A 282 -3.12 -24.35 18.90
N GLY A 283 -3.18 -25.61 19.36
CA GLY A 283 -2.68 -25.99 20.70
C GLY A 283 -1.17 -25.78 20.84
N ARG A 284 -0.36 -26.12 19.82
CA ARG A 284 1.08 -25.84 19.81
C ARG A 284 1.40 -24.35 19.91
N ASN A 285 0.63 -23.49 19.24
CA ASN A 285 0.81 -22.04 19.33
C ASN A 285 0.49 -21.51 20.75
N ARG A 286 -0.57 -22.01 21.40
CA ARG A 286 -0.90 -21.63 22.80
C ARG A 286 0.19 -22.04 23.78
N ILE A 287 0.78 -23.22 23.60
CA ILE A 287 1.91 -23.69 24.43
C ILE A 287 3.14 -22.80 24.23
N ALA A 288 3.44 -22.40 22.98
CA ALA A 288 4.56 -21.51 22.69
C ALA A 288 4.39 -20.14 23.36
N GLU A 289 3.18 -19.58 23.31
CA GLU A 289 2.84 -18.32 23.98
C GLU A 289 2.98 -18.43 25.50
N ALA A 290 2.46 -19.51 26.11
CA ALA A 290 2.55 -19.72 27.56
C ALA A 290 4.01 -19.93 28.04
N LYS A 291 4.86 -20.53 27.21
CA LYS A 291 6.30 -20.65 27.50
C LYS A 291 7.02 -19.30 27.44
N ALA A 292 6.67 -18.46 26.46
CA ALA A 292 7.23 -17.12 26.35
C ALA A 292 6.83 -16.25 27.54
N GLU A 293 5.58 -16.36 28.03
CA GLU A 293 5.12 -15.70 29.26
C GLU A 293 5.95 -16.13 30.47
N LEU A 294 6.14 -17.44 30.69
CA LEU A 294 6.96 -17.96 31.79
C LEU A 294 8.42 -17.52 31.72
N GLN A 295 8.99 -17.46 30.51
CA GLN A 295 10.35 -16.99 30.32
C GLN A 295 10.49 -15.50 30.66
N ALA A 296 9.53 -14.68 30.25
CA ALA A 296 9.50 -13.26 30.60
C ALA A 296 9.34 -13.04 32.13
N GLU A 297 8.55 -13.88 32.81
CA GLU A 297 8.42 -13.86 34.27
C GLU A 297 9.73 -14.24 34.98
N GLN A 298 10.48 -15.21 34.46
CA GLN A 298 11.78 -15.61 35.00
C GLN A 298 12.85 -14.52 34.79
N GLU A 299 12.86 -13.88 33.62
CA GLU A 299 13.76 -12.76 33.31
C GLU A 299 13.44 -11.54 34.19
N ALA A 300 12.17 -11.27 34.48
CA ALA A 300 11.76 -10.20 35.40
C ALA A 300 12.02 -10.51 36.88
N GLY A 301 11.96 -11.79 37.28
CA GLY A 301 12.27 -12.22 38.65
C GLY A 301 13.77 -12.33 38.95
N GLY A 302 14.61 -12.54 37.92
CA GLY A 302 16.06 -12.60 38.05
C GLY A 302 16.72 -11.25 38.37
N ASP A 303 16.11 -10.14 37.92
CA ASP A 303 16.63 -8.78 38.15
C ASP A 303 16.49 -8.34 39.62
N VAL A 304 15.54 -8.91 40.37
CA VAL A 304 15.32 -8.58 41.79
C VAL A 304 16.26 -9.36 42.72
N ALA A 305 16.71 -10.55 42.30
CA ALA A 305 17.66 -11.37 43.07
C ALA A 305 19.12 -10.90 42.93
N GLY A 306 19.45 -10.10 41.91
CA GLY A 306 20.79 -9.53 41.70
C GLY A 306 21.10 -8.29 42.54
N GLU A 307 20.07 -7.59 43.04
CA GLU A 307 20.22 -6.32 43.76
C GLU A 307 20.40 -6.51 45.28
N THR A 308 20.00 -7.67 45.83
CA THR A 308 20.01 -7.91 47.29
C THR A 308 21.36 -8.42 47.83
N ASP A 309 22.24 -8.97 46.99
CA ASP A 309 23.55 -9.51 47.43
C ASP A 309 24.66 -8.43 47.52
N GLN A 310 24.44 -7.22 46.99
CA GLN A 310 25.42 -6.13 47.02
C GLN A 310 25.27 -5.14 48.19
N GLN A 311 24.21 -5.24 49.00
CA GLN A 311 23.99 -4.34 50.14
C GLN A 311 24.49 -4.86 51.49
N ASP A 312 24.79 -6.16 51.64
CA ASP A 312 25.26 -6.73 52.91
C ASP A 312 26.80 -6.69 53.13
N ALA A 313 27.56 -6.10 52.19
CA ALA A 313 29.03 -6.03 52.29
C ALA A 313 29.60 -4.69 52.80
N ARG A 314 28.78 -3.75 53.28
CA ARG A 314 29.27 -2.49 53.89
C ARG A 314 28.83 -2.33 55.35
N VAL A 315 29.37 -3.19 56.21
CA VAL A 315 29.45 -2.91 57.66
C VAL A 315 30.69 -2.04 57.91
N PRO A 316 30.58 -0.85 58.52
CA PRO A 316 31.74 -0.05 58.89
C PRO A 316 32.42 -0.65 60.13
N VAL A 317 33.69 -1.03 59.97
CA VAL A 317 34.55 -1.45 61.08
C VAL A 317 34.97 -0.23 61.89
N GLY A 318 34.52 -0.18 63.14
CA GLY A 318 35.34 0.11 64.31
C GLY A 318 35.89 1.52 64.48
N ALA A 319 35.19 2.32 65.29
CA ALA A 319 35.81 3.30 66.16
C ALA A 319 36.60 2.59 67.28
N GLY A 320 37.82 3.05 67.56
CA GLY A 320 38.52 2.72 68.80
C GLY A 320 40.02 3.02 68.81
N VAL A 321 40.41 3.91 69.74
CA VAL A 321 41.75 4.07 70.39
C VAL A 321 42.78 4.82 69.51
N GLU A 322 43.37 5.98 69.86
CA GLU A 322 43.70 6.65 71.14
C GLU A 322 43.34 8.15 71.17
#